data_AF-A0A143G8Q0-F1
#
_entry.id   AF-A0A143G8Q0-F1
#
_cell.length_a   1.000
_cell.length_b   1.000
_cell.length_c   1.000
_cell.angle_alpha   90.00
_cell.angle_beta   90.00
_cell.angle_gamma   90.00
#
_symmetry.space_group_name_H-M   'P 1'
#
loop_
_entity.id
_entity.type
_entity.pdbx_description
1 polymer ?
#
loop_
_entity_poly.entity_id
_entity_poly.type
_entity_poly.pdbx_seq_one_letter_code
_entity_poly.pdbx_strand_id
1 'polypeptide(L)'
;MQHNEILNLMTQSILTPAEFNPTTHFLNLKSVGIFVNGCPLMLLGPSDDADSHDLADRLLNNSDFHEMIDTKFGCSAITKGIYENSELQELKYISLTSSVQGEIKKIGNKKTCLGPLLAIFVGDYESSRQISIHCCIQNDIMKCFSPDATNLNPIIKNGPAKKSNLYC
;
A
#
# COMPACT_ATOMS: atom_id res chain seq x y z
N MET A 1 10.10 -14.36 3.53
CA MET A 1 8.67 -14.68 3.65
C MET A 1 8.31 -15.68 2.57
N GLN A 2 7.67 -16.80 2.91
CA GLN A 2 7.20 -17.76 1.90
C GLN A 2 6.02 -17.15 1.13
N HIS A 3 5.96 -17.32 -0.19
CA HIS A 3 4.94 -16.74 -1.07
C HIS A 3 3.48 -16.90 -0.56
N ASN A 4 3.18 -18.05 0.05
CA ASN A 4 1.86 -18.36 0.63
C ASN A 4 1.51 -17.47 1.84
N GLU A 5 2.51 -17.02 2.61
CA GLU A 5 2.31 -16.17 3.79
C GLU A 5 1.86 -14.77 3.37
N ILE A 6 2.52 -14.20 2.35
CA ILE A 6 2.14 -12.92 1.77
C ILE A 6 0.72 -12.99 1.23
N LEU A 7 0.39 -14.03 0.45
CA LEU A 7 -0.96 -14.21 -0.09
C LEU A 7 -2.03 -14.27 1.01
N ASN A 8 -1.75 -14.93 2.13
CA ASN A 8 -2.69 -15.00 3.25
C ASN A 8 -2.90 -13.65 3.95
N LEU A 9 -1.82 -12.87 4.13
CA LEU A 9 -1.91 -11.52 4.69
C LEU A 9 -2.66 -10.58 3.74
N MET A 10 -2.39 -10.66 2.44
CA MET A 10 -3.11 -9.89 1.42
C MET A 10 -4.62 -10.16 1.43
N THR A 11 -5.06 -11.41 1.66
CA THR A 11 -6.50 -11.73 1.77
C THR A 11 -7.17 -11.22 3.04
N GLN A 12 -6.38 -10.89 4.07
CA GLN A 12 -6.87 -10.30 5.32
C GLN A 12 -6.79 -8.78 5.29
N SER A 13 -6.04 -8.19 4.36
CA SER A 13 -5.87 -6.76 4.25
C SER A 13 -7.16 -6.08 3.84
N ILE A 14 -7.38 -4.90 4.39
CA ILE A 14 -8.41 -3.99 3.90
C ILE A 14 -7.96 -3.31 2.59
N LEU A 15 -6.66 -3.33 2.30
CA LEU A 15 -6.07 -2.72 1.11
C LEU A 15 -5.83 -3.77 0.03
N THR A 16 -6.13 -3.43 -1.21
CA THR A 16 -5.86 -4.28 -2.37
C THR A 16 -5.03 -3.50 -3.40
N PRO A 17 -3.89 -4.05 -3.88
CA PRO A 17 -3.20 -3.52 -5.03
C PRO A 17 -4.04 -3.68 -6.28
N ALA A 18 -4.11 -2.64 -7.09
CA ALA A 18 -4.85 -2.61 -8.34
C ALA A 18 -4.04 -1.90 -9.43
N GLU A 19 -4.64 -1.79 -10.61
CA GLU A 19 -4.15 -0.97 -11.69
C GLU A 19 -5.06 0.24 -11.85
N PHE A 20 -4.46 1.41 -11.99
CA PHE A 20 -5.17 2.65 -12.25
C PHE A 20 -4.76 3.22 -13.60
N ASN A 21 -5.75 3.50 -14.44
CA ASN A 21 -5.57 4.23 -15.69
C ASN A 21 -6.05 5.67 -15.45
N PRO A 22 -5.15 6.68 -15.47
CA PRO A 22 -5.54 8.06 -15.27
C PRO A 22 -6.60 8.52 -16.26
N THR A 23 -7.64 9.18 -15.75
CA THR A 23 -8.66 9.82 -16.58
C THR A 23 -8.24 11.25 -16.90
N THR A 24 -8.79 11.83 -17.98
CA THR A 24 -8.58 13.26 -18.28
C THR A 24 -8.99 14.16 -17.11
N HIS A 25 -10.06 13.80 -16.39
CA HIS A 25 -10.46 14.54 -15.19
C HIS A 25 -9.37 14.49 -14.12
N PHE A 26 -8.86 13.30 -13.81
CA PHE A 26 -7.80 13.12 -12.82
C PHE A 26 -6.53 13.90 -13.17
N LEU A 27 -6.12 13.92 -14.44
CA LEU A 27 -4.94 14.63 -14.92
C LEU A 27 -5.06 16.16 -14.81
N ASN A 28 -6.29 16.70 -14.69
CA ASN A 28 -6.53 18.13 -14.49
C ASN A 28 -6.60 18.54 -13.01
N LEU A 29 -6.39 17.60 -12.09
CA LEU A 29 -6.38 17.84 -10.65
C LEU A 29 -4.95 17.96 -10.11
N LYS A 30 -4.86 18.39 -8.86
CA LYS A 30 -3.66 18.30 -8.04
C LYS A 30 -3.89 17.30 -6.93
N SER A 31 -2.87 16.55 -6.58
CA SER A 31 -2.94 15.55 -5.52
C SER A 31 -1.96 15.83 -4.40
N VAL A 32 -2.31 15.41 -3.20
CA VAL A 32 -1.33 15.29 -2.11
C VAL A 32 -0.36 14.17 -2.47
N GLY A 33 0.93 14.47 -2.47
CA GLY A 33 2.00 13.53 -2.82
C GLY A 33 2.94 13.27 -1.65
N ILE A 34 3.44 12.04 -1.57
CA ILE A 34 4.62 11.69 -0.79
C ILE A 34 5.81 11.63 -1.75
N PHE A 35 6.89 12.29 -1.38
CA PHE A 35 8.10 12.42 -2.17
C PHE A 35 9.27 11.77 -1.44
N VAL A 36 10.14 11.11 -2.20
CA VAL A 36 11.40 10.53 -1.71
C VAL A 36 12.53 11.21 -2.47
N ASN A 37 13.40 11.89 -1.74
CA ASN A 37 14.53 12.65 -2.31
C ASN A 37 14.08 13.65 -3.40
N GLY A 38 12.91 14.26 -3.22
CA GLY A 38 12.32 15.23 -4.16
C GLY A 38 11.58 14.62 -5.36
N CYS A 39 11.60 13.30 -5.53
CA CYS A 39 10.85 12.61 -6.58
C CYS A 39 9.51 12.09 -6.04
N PRO A 40 8.40 12.17 -6.80
CA PRO A 40 7.12 11.62 -6.35
C PRO A 40 7.20 10.10 -6.19
N LEU A 41 6.76 9.60 -5.04
CA LEU A 41 6.65 8.17 -4.75
C LEU A 41 5.20 7.69 -4.87
N MET A 42 4.28 8.43 -4.28
CA MET A 42 2.86 8.11 -4.36
C MET A 42 2.01 9.37 -4.30
N LEU A 43 0.91 9.36 -5.05
CA LEU A 43 -0.13 10.38 -4.98
C LEU A 43 -1.34 9.78 -4.28
N LEU A 44 -1.91 10.53 -3.34
CA LEU A 44 -3.05 10.13 -2.54
C LEU A 44 -4.34 10.65 -3.20
N GLY A 45 -5.19 11.38 -2.47
CA GLY A 45 -6.34 12.07 -3.04
C GLY A 45 -6.07 13.54 -3.40
N PRO A 46 -7.14 14.31 -3.67
CA PRO A 46 -7.07 15.71 -4.09
C PRO A 46 -6.32 16.62 -3.11
N SER A 47 -5.65 17.66 -3.61
CA SER A 47 -4.88 18.58 -2.77
C SER A 47 -5.71 19.42 -1.80
N ASP A 48 -7.01 19.56 -2.07
CA ASP A 48 -7.99 20.29 -1.27
C ASP A 48 -8.77 19.38 -0.30
N ASP A 49 -8.51 18.07 -0.32
CA ASP A 49 -9.15 17.09 0.56
C ASP A 49 -8.35 16.93 1.87
N ALA A 50 -9.02 17.21 3.01
CA ALA A 50 -8.41 17.13 4.33
C ALA A 50 -7.99 15.70 4.71
N ASP A 51 -8.77 14.70 4.30
CA ASP A 51 -8.48 13.29 4.59
C ASP A 51 -7.20 12.83 3.88
N SER A 52 -6.95 13.36 2.67
CA SER A 52 -5.72 13.12 1.92
C SER A 52 -4.48 13.70 2.60
N HIS A 53 -4.59 14.88 3.23
CA HIS A 53 -3.49 15.46 4.02
C HIS A 53 -3.24 14.68 5.31
N ASP A 54 -4.30 14.29 6.02
CA ASP A 54 -4.20 13.49 7.23
C ASP A 54 -3.57 12.12 6.95
N LEU A 55 -3.96 11.47 5.85
CA LEU A 55 -3.32 10.23 5.38
C LEU A 55 -1.82 10.41 5.14
N ALA A 56 -1.42 11.50 4.46
CA ALA A 56 -0.01 11.81 4.23
C ALA A 56 0.75 12.00 5.55
N ASP A 57 0.17 12.75 6.50
CA ASP A 57 0.79 13.02 7.79
C ASP A 57 0.90 11.75 8.64
N ARG A 58 -0.09 10.85 8.59
CA ARG A 58 0.01 9.53 9.25
C ARG A 58 1.11 8.67 8.65
N LEU A 59 1.30 8.67 7.34
CA LEU A 59 2.41 7.95 6.68
C LEU A 59 3.77 8.54 7.06
N LEU A 60 3.90 9.87 7.05
CA LEU A 60 5.15 10.56 7.40
C LEU A 60 5.53 10.42 8.88
N ASN A 61 4.58 10.11 9.77
CA ASN A 61 4.85 9.85 11.18
C ASN A 61 4.98 8.35 11.50
N ASN A 62 4.90 7.46 10.51
CA ASN A 62 4.92 6.01 10.69
C ASN A 62 6.35 5.44 10.53
N SER A 63 6.93 4.89 11.60
CA SER A 63 8.31 4.34 11.56
C SER A 63 8.50 3.20 10.57
N ASP A 64 7.52 2.30 10.45
CA ASP A 64 7.60 1.14 9.54
C ASP A 64 7.59 1.59 8.08
N PHE A 65 6.86 2.69 7.78
CA PHE A 65 6.86 3.31 6.48
C PHE A 65 8.24 3.90 6.14
N HIS A 66 8.87 4.60 7.09
CA HIS A 66 10.24 5.11 6.92
C HIS A 66 11.24 3.97 6.72
N GLU A 67 11.21 2.93 7.56
CA GLU A 67 12.10 1.76 7.45
C GLU A 67 11.96 1.06 6.09
N MET A 68 10.72 0.90 5.61
CA MET A 68 10.43 0.32 4.30
C MET A 68 11.06 1.14 3.16
N ILE A 69 10.92 2.47 3.21
CA ILE A 69 11.48 3.38 2.19
C ILE A 69 13.00 3.40 2.25
N ASP A 70 13.59 3.52 3.43
CA ASP A 70 15.05 3.51 3.60
C ASP A 70 15.69 2.19 3.13
N THR A 71 15.05 1.06 3.41
CA THR A 71 15.52 -0.25 2.92
C THR A 71 15.57 -0.31 1.40
N LYS A 72 14.64 0.37 0.73
CA LYS A 72 14.48 0.30 -0.72
C LYS A 72 15.30 1.35 -1.47
N PHE A 73 15.37 2.57 -0.94
CA PHE A 73 15.94 3.73 -1.62
C PHE A 73 17.24 4.24 -0.97
N GLY A 74 17.64 3.69 0.19
CA GLY A 74 18.72 4.22 1.03
C GLY A 74 18.26 5.46 1.81
N CYS A 75 19.12 6.04 2.68
CA CYS A 75 18.80 7.19 3.54
C CYS A 75 17.99 8.28 2.81
N SER A 76 16.68 8.27 3.03
CA SER A 76 15.71 8.97 2.19
C SER A 76 15.11 10.17 2.90
N ALA A 77 15.16 11.33 2.26
CA ALA A 77 14.33 12.46 2.68
C ALA A 77 12.89 12.19 2.20
N ILE A 78 12.00 11.82 3.12
CA ILE A 78 10.58 11.60 2.85
C ILE A 78 9.80 12.87 3.21
N THR A 79 9.08 13.44 2.24
CA THR A 79 8.33 14.70 2.44
C THR A 79 6.93 14.64 1.85
N LYS A 80 6.04 15.50 2.37
CA LYS A 80 4.71 15.76 1.81
C LYS A 80 4.80 16.97 0.89
N GLY A 81 4.10 16.91 -0.24
CA GLY A 81 3.98 18.03 -1.18
C GLY A 81 2.70 17.95 -1.99
N ILE A 82 2.51 18.91 -2.89
CA ILE A 82 1.43 18.90 -3.88
C ILE A 82 2.03 18.55 -5.24
N TYR A 83 1.36 17.65 -5.96
CA TYR A 83 1.77 17.21 -7.29
C TYR A 83 0.72 17.63 -8.32
N GLU A 84 1.18 18.12 -9.48
CA GLU A 84 0.33 18.42 -10.63
C GLU A 84 0.09 17.13 -11.42
N ASN A 85 -1.12 16.58 -11.42
CA ASN A 85 -1.36 15.24 -12.01
C ASN A 85 -1.12 15.22 -13.52
N SER A 86 -1.13 16.37 -14.19
CA SER A 86 -0.79 16.53 -15.60
C SER A 86 0.65 16.12 -15.93
N GLU A 87 1.54 16.04 -14.95
CA GLU A 87 2.94 15.64 -15.13
C GLU A 87 3.15 14.11 -15.17
N LEU A 88 2.09 13.33 -14.93
CA LEU A 88 2.14 11.87 -15.05
C LEU A 88 2.40 11.44 -16.50
N GLN A 89 3.36 10.54 -16.70
CA GLN A 89 3.84 10.15 -18.03
C GLN A 89 3.33 8.77 -18.48
N GLU A 90 3.02 7.88 -17.54
CA GLU A 90 2.56 6.53 -17.85
C GLU A 90 1.05 6.45 -18.11
N LEU A 91 0.67 5.51 -18.97
CA LEU A 91 -0.74 5.19 -19.25
C LEU A 91 -1.42 4.44 -18.10
N LYS A 92 -0.64 3.82 -17.22
CA LYS A 92 -1.11 2.96 -16.14
C LYS A 92 -0.16 2.97 -14.96
N TYR A 93 -0.72 3.00 -13.77
CA TYR A 93 0.00 2.98 -12.50
C TYR A 93 -0.46 1.81 -11.63
N ILE A 94 0.44 1.34 -10.75
CA ILE A 94 0.03 0.53 -9.61
C ILE A 94 -0.73 1.45 -8.65
N SER A 95 -1.82 0.95 -8.09
CA SER A 95 -2.64 1.68 -7.12
C SER A 95 -2.97 0.83 -5.90
N LEU A 96 -3.44 1.50 -4.84
CA LEU A 96 -4.14 0.88 -3.72
C LEU A 96 -5.61 1.27 -3.76
N THR A 97 -6.48 0.27 -3.61
CA THR A 97 -7.90 0.46 -3.33
C THR A 97 -8.23 -0.07 -1.95
N SER A 98 -9.27 0.48 -1.32
CA SER A 98 -9.88 -0.17 -0.16
C SER A 98 -10.76 -1.34 -0.59
N SER A 99 -11.03 -2.23 0.36
CA SER A 99 -11.87 -3.41 0.21
C SER A 99 -12.55 -3.71 1.55
N VAL A 100 -13.48 -4.67 1.59
CA VAL A 100 -14.04 -5.12 2.87
C VAL A 100 -13.04 -6.09 3.49
N GLN A 101 -12.56 -5.77 4.69
CA GLN A 101 -11.51 -6.56 5.34
C GLN A 101 -11.99 -7.99 5.61
N GLY A 102 -11.21 -8.99 5.19
CA GLY A 102 -11.54 -10.41 5.34
C GLY A 102 -12.52 -10.97 4.31
N GLU A 103 -13.06 -10.15 3.40
CA GLU A 103 -13.89 -10.65 2.30
C GLU A 103 -13.04 -10.90 1.04
N ILE A 104 -12.91 -12.17 0.65
CA ILE A 104 -12.39 -12.53 -0.68
C ILE A 104 -13.55 -12.45 -1.68
N LYS A 105 -13.82 -11.28 -2.26
CA LYS A 105 -14.79 -11.16 -3.35
C LYS A 105 -14.26 -11.85 -4.62
N LYS A 106 -14.73 -13.06 -4.90
CA LYS A 106 -14.59 -13.72 -6.20
C LYS A 106 -15.66 -13.17 -7.14
N ILE A 107 -15.29 -12.35 -8.10
CA ILE A 107 -16.17 -11.97 -9.23
C ILE A 107 -15.57 -12.58 -10.50
N GLY A 108 -16.02 -13.80 -10.87
CA GLY A 108 -15.43 -14.56 -11.99
C GLY A 108 -13.98 -15.01 -11.76
N ASN A 109 -13.25 -15.32 -12.85
CA ASN A 109 -11.83 -15.73 -12.83
C ASN A 109 -10.84 -14.56 -12.62
N LYS A 110 -11.32 -13.34 -12.38
CA LYS A 110 -10.49 -12.17 -12.10
C LYS A 110 -10.82 -11.64 -10.70
N LYS A 111 -9.87 -11.78 -9.77
CA LYS A 111 -9.95 -11.13 -8.45
C LYS A 111 -9.77 -9.64 -8.67
N THR A 112 -10.81 -8.85 -8.45
CA THR A 112 -10.72 -7.38 -8.48
C THR A 112 -11.53 -6.86 -7.31
N CYS A 113 -10.85 -6.30 -6.31
CA CYS A 113 -11.47 -5.60 -5.19
C CYS A 113 -11.64 -4.13 -5.61
N LEU A 114 -12.82 -3.78 -6.14
CA LEU A 114 -13.15 -2.43 -6.58
C LEU A 114 -13.76 -1.62 -5.42
N GLY A 115 -12.95 -1.22 -4.44
CA GLY A 115 -13.31 -0.12 -3.55
C GLY A 115 -12.69 1.20 -3.99
N PRO A 116 -12.90 2.29 -3.23
CA PRO A 116 -12.29 3.59 -3.47
C PRO A 116 -10.78 3.52 -3.72
N LEU A 117 -10.29 4.34 -4.67
CA LEU A 117 -8.86 4.58 -4.90
C LEU A 117 -8.29 5.36 -3.71
N LEU A 118 -7.22 4.86 -3.11
CA LEU A 118 -6.57 5.47 -1.94
C LEU A 118 -5.20 6.07 -2.28
N ALA A 119 -4.45 5.42 -3.17
CA ALA A 119 -3.16 5.90 -3.62
C ALA A 119 -2.82 5.36 -5.00
N ILE A 120 -1.97 6.09 -5.72
CA ILE A 120 -1.25 5.65 -6.91
C ILE A 120 0.24 5.75 -6.64
N PHE A 121 1.02 4.77 -7.08
CA PHE A 121 2.47 4.79 -6.93
C PHE A 121 3.11 5.28 -8.21
N VAL A 122 4.02 6.24 -8.07
CA VAL A 122 4.76 6.87 -9.15
C VAL A 122 6.18 6.30 -9.14
N GLY A 123 6.64 5.84 -10.29
CA GLY A 123 7.95 5.21 -10.44
C GLY A 123 7.87 3.90 -11.22
N ASP A 124 8.94 3.11 -11.17
CA ASP A 124 9.01 1.85 -11.90
C ASP A 124 8.00 0.81 -11.36
N TYR A 125 7.54 -0.07 -12.25
CA TYR A 125 6.47 -1.02 -11.98
C TYR A 125 6.80 -1.97 -10.82
N GLU A 126 8.02 -2.53 -10.79
CA GLU A 126 8.38 -3.53 -9.79
C GLU A 126 8.57 -2.89 -8.42
N SER A 127 9.16 -1.69 -8.37
CA SER A 127 9.26 -0.93 -7.14
C SER A 127 7.89 -0.62 -6.55
N SER A 128 7.02 -0.06 -7.39
CA SER A 128 5.65 0.30 -7.03
C SER A 128 4.85 -0.90 -6.54
N ARG A 129 5.00 -2.05 -7.22
CA ARG A 129 4.34 -3.31 -6.83
C ARG A 129 4.82 -3.83 -5.48
N GLN A 130 6.11 -3.76 -5.19
CA GLN A 130 6.63 -4.23 -3.90
C GLN A 130 6.20 -3.32 -2.74
N ILE A 131 6.17 -2.00 -2.97
CA ILE A 131 5.71 -1.03 -1.96
C ILE A 131 4.22 -1.20 -1.70
N SER A 132 3.40 -1.34 -2.76
CA SER A 132 1.96 -1.56 -2.59
C SER A 132 1.65 -2.83 -1.80
N ILE A 133 2.39 -3.91 -2.04
CA ILE A 133 2.28 -5.14 -1.24
C ILE A 133 2.67 -4.88 0.23
N HIS A 134 3.75 -4.15 0.50
CA HIS A 134 4.15 -3.83 1.88
C HIS A 134 3.09 -3.01 2.62
N CYS A 135 2.50 -2.00 1.96
CA CYS A 135 1.39 -1.23 2.53
C CYS A 135 0.21 -2.13 2.93
N CYS A 136 -0.06 -3.19 2.16
CA CYS A 136 -1.14 -4.12 2.45
C CYS A 136 -0.85 -5.09 3.59
N ILE A 137 0.40 -5.48 3.82
CA ILE A 137 0.77 -6.56 4.76
C ILE A 137 1.40 -6.08 6.07
N GLN A 138 1.73 -4.79 6.18
CA GLN A 138 2.22 -4.18 7.42
C GLN A 138 1.09 -3.48 8.15
N ASN A 139 0.80 -3.89 9.39
CA ASN A 139 -0.34 -3.41 10.15
C ASN A 139 -0.33 -1.88 10.33
N ASP A 140 0.81 -1.32 10.72
CA ASP A 140 0.88 0.09 11.07
C ASP A 140 0.78 0.96 9.80
N ILE A 141 1.40 0.54 8.70
CA ILE A 141 1.25 1.21 7.39
C ILE A 141 -0.18 1.06 6.87
N MET A 142 -0.76 -0.14 6.92
CA MET A 142 -2.13 -0.39 6.47
C MET A 142 -3.14 0.51 7.21
N LYS A 143 -2.93 0.70 8.51
CA LYS A 143 -3.78 1.56 9.35
C LYS A 143 -3.59 3.04 9.10
N CYS A 144 -2.47 3.47 8.53
CA CYS A 144 -2.38 4.81 7.95
C CYS A 144 -3.43 4.98 6.85
N PHE A 145 -3.72 3.98 6.02
CA PHE A 145 -4.78 4.09 5.01
C PHE A 145 -6.19 3.90 5.57
N SER A 146 -6.34 3.08 6.61
CA SER A 146 -7.64 2.80 7.23
C SER A 146 -7.48 2.62 8.75
N PRO A 147 -7.67 3.69 9.55
CA PRO A 147 -7.42 3.64 11.00
C PRO A 147 -8.27 2.59 11.73
N ASP A 148 -9.49 2.36 11.24
CA ASP A 148 -10.44 1.42 11.82
C ASP A 148 -10.19 -0.05 11.39
N ALA A 149 -9.14 -0.31 10.59
CA ALA A 149 -8.83 -1.66 10.16
C ALA A 149 -8.41 -2.54 11.35
N THR A 150 -8.85 -3.79 11.33
CA THR A 150 -8.37 -4.79 12.28
C THR A 150 -6.94 -5.21 11.94
N ASN A 151 -6.18 -5.61 12.96
CA ASN A 151 -4.83 -6.15 12.73
C ASN A 151 -4.92 -7.42 11.88
N LEU A 152 -4.02 -7.52 10.89
CA LEU A 152 -3.70 -8.76 10.22
C LEU A 152 -3.19 -9.76 11.24
N ASN A 153 -3.63 -11.02 11.11
CA ASN A 153 -3.15 -12.05 12.01
C ASN A 153 -1.63 -12.23 11.83
N PRO A 154 -0.86 -12.27 12.93
CA PRO A 154 0.56 -12.56 12.85
C PRO A 154 0.74 -13.92 12.17
N ILE A 155 1.83 -14.07 11.42
CA ILE A 155 2.22 -15.35 10.84
C ILE A 155 2.30 -16.35 12.00
N ILE A 156 1.38 -17.31 12.04
CA ILE A 156 1.56 -18.51 12.87
C ILE A 156 2.75 -19.22 12.25
N LYS A 157 3.96 -18.90 12.73
CA LYS A 157 5.09 -19.81 12.58
C LYS A 157 4.61 -21.07 13.27
N ASN A 158 4.28 -22.10 12.51
CA ASN A 158 4.26 -23.43 13.06
C ASN A 158 5.61 -23.59 13.76
N GLY A 159 5.59 -23.52 15.09
CA GLY A 159 6.77 -23.76 15.91
C GLY A 159 7.34 -25.13 15.53
N PRO A 160 8.61 -25.40 15.86
CA PRO A 160 9.24 -26.66 15.50
C PRO A 160 8.31 -27.81 15.88
N ALA A 161 8.02 -28.67 14.90
CA ALA A 161 7.24 -29.87 15.08
C ALA A 161 7.72 -30.56 16.37
N LYS A 162 6.75 -30.89 17.22
CA LYS A 162 6.91 -31.60 18.49
C LYS A 162 8.20 -32.44 18.50
N LYS A 163 9.10 -32.19 19.46
CA LYS A 163 10.00 -33.25 19.91
C LYS A 163 9.11 -34.43 20.30
N SER A 164 9.11 -35.46 19.46
CA SER A 164 8.64 -36.77 19.84
C SER A 164 9.52 -37.21 21.00
N ASN A 165 9.00 -37.08 22.23
CA ASN A 165 9.45 -37.95 23.31
C ASN A 165 8.96 -39.36 22.96
N LEU A 166 9.71 -40.02 22.11
CA LEU A 166 9.76 -41.48 22.07
C LEU A 166 10.93 -41.85 22.96
N TYR A 167 10.57 -42.39 24.13
CA TYR A 167 11.47 -43.09 25.03
C TYR A 167 12.28 -44.15 24.26
N CYS A 168 13.58 -44.17 24.49
CA CYS A 168 14.41 -45.35 24.77
C CYS A 168 15.60 -44.88 25.61
#